data_AF-A0A964LJE4-F1
#
_entry.id   AF-A0A964LJE4-F1
#
_cell.length_a   1.000
_cell.length_b   1.000
_cell.length_c   1.000
_cell.angle_alpha   90.00
_cell.angle_beta   90.00
_cell.angle_gamma   90.00
#
_symmetry.space_group_name_H-M   'P 1'
#
loop_
_entity.id
_entity.type
_entity.pdbx_description
1 polymer ?
#
loop_
_entity_poly.entity_id
_entity_poly.type
_entity_poly.pdbx_seq_one_letter_code
_entity_poly.pdbx_strand_id
1 'polypeptide(L)' 'DVGLTPLEALTAATRNGARVLGLESTLGTVEAGKLADLVVLGSDPTRDIRHLRDIVQVIKGGRLVGPR' A
#
# COMPACT_ATOMS: atom_id res chain seq x y z
N ASP A 1 -6.58 -4.65 24.65
CA ASP A 1 -6.01 -3.82 23.57
C ASP A 1 -7.01 -3.66 22.44
N VAL A 2 -7.27 -2.41 22.03
CA VAL A 2 -8.30 -2.05 21.05
C VAL A 2 -7.59 -1.41 19.85
N GLY A 3 -7.73 -1.99 18.66
CA GLY A 3 -7.10 -1.48 17.45
C GLY A 3 -6.64 -2.58 16.49
N LEU A 4 -6.21 -2.18 15.30
CA LEU A 4 -5.58 -3.06 14.32
C LEU A 4 -4.07 -3.15 14.59
N THR A 5 -3.49 -4.32 14.38
CA THR A 5 -2.04 -4.45 14.20
C THR A 5 -1.59 -3.66 12.96
N PRO A 6 -0.30 -3.28 12.84
CA PRO A 6 0.18 -2.58 11.66
C PRO A 6 -0.10 -3.35 10.35
N LEU A 7 0.07 -4.67 10.35
CA LEU A 7 -0.20 -5.50 9.16
C LEU A 7 -1.69 -5.54 8.81
N GLU A 8 -2.58 -5.61 9.80
CA GLU A 8 -4.03 -5.53 9.57
C GLU A 8 -4.43 -4.15 9.02
N ALA A 9 -3.83 -3.06 9.53
CA ALA A 9 -4.07 -1.71 9.03
C ALA A 9 -3.61 -1.57 7.56
N LEU A 10 -2.43 -2.11 7.21
CA LEU A 10 -1.94 -2.13 5.83
C LEU A 10 -2.89 -2.93 4.91
N THR A 11 -3.34 -4.09 5.36
CA THR A 11 -4.26 -4.95 4.61
C THR A 11 -5.63 -4.27 4.43
N ALA A 12 -6.11 -3.56 5.46
CA ALA A 12 -7.31 -2.76 5.41
C ALA A 12 -7.23 -1.66 4.34
N ALA A 13 -6.12 -0.92 4.31
CA ALA A 13 -5.90 0.20 3.39
C ALA A 13 -5.60 -0.20 1.93
N THR A 14 -5.28 -1.47 1.67
CA THR A 14 -4.86 -1.96 0.34
C THR A 14 -5.83 -3.02 -0.17
N ARG A 15 -5.58 -4.31 0.12
CA ARG A 15 -6.35 -5.45 -0.37
C ARG A 15 -7.84 -5.33 -0.04
N ASN A 16 -8.17 -5.00 1.21
CA ASN A 16 -9.56 -4.92 1.64
C ASN A 16 -10.27 -3.69 1.06
N GLY A 17 -9.59 -2.54 1.00
CA GLY A 17 -10.11 -1.35 0.33
C GLY A 17 -10.45 -1.62 -1.13
N ALA A 18 -9.56 -2.28 -1.87
CA ALA A 18 -9.81 -2.69 -3.25
C ALA A 18 -11.04 -3.60 -3.38
N ARG A 19 -11.16 -4.60 -2.51
CA ARG A 19 -12.31 -5.53 -2.48
C ARG A 19 -13.63 -4.83 -2.19
N VAL A 20 -13.64 -3.89 -1.23
CA VAL A 20 -14.85 -3.11 -0.90
C VAL A 20 -15.31 -2.26 -2.09
N LEU A 21 -14.37 -1.79 -2.91
CA LEU A 21 -14.64 -1.00 -4.11
C LEU A 21 -14.89 -1.85 -5.37
N GLY A 22 -14.79 -3.18 -5.31
CA GLY A 22 -14.89 -4.06 -6.49
C GLY A 22 -13.71 -3.93 -7.47
N LEU A 23 -12.56 -3.47 -6.99
CA LEU A 23 -11.35 -3.21 -7.78
C LEU A 23 -10.22 -4.21 -7.50
N GLU A 24 -10.49 -5.29 -6.76
CA GLU A 24 -9.49 -6.28 -6.35
C GLU A 24 -8.85 -7.02 -7.53
N SER A 25 -9.50 -7.07 -8.70
CA SER A 25 -8.91 -7.60 -9.93
C SER A 25 -7.92 -6.63 -10.59
N THR A 26 -7.97 -5.34 -10.23
CA THR A 26 -7.26 -4.25 -10.89
C THR A 26 -6.17 -3.62 -10.01
N LEU A 27 -6.37 -3.50 -8.70
CA LEU A 27 -5.42 -2.87 -7.76
C LEU A 27 -5.50 -3.45 -6.34
N GLY A 28 -4.66 -2.93 -5.44
CA GLY A 28 -4.70 -3.21 -3.99
C GLY A 28 -3.74 -4.30 -3.51
N THR A 29 -3.04 -4.98 -4.42
CA THR A 29 -1.99 -5.96 -4.12
C THR A 29 -0.91 -5.90 -5.22
N VAL A 30 0.30 -6.38 -4.89
CA VAL A 30 1.41 -6.50 -5.85
C VAL A 30 1.33 -7.86 -6.53
N GLU A 31 0.63 -7.92 -7.66
CA GLU A 31 0.42 -9.14 -8.45
C GLU A 31 0.48 -8.80 -9.95
N ALA A 32 0.93 -9.74 -10.78
CA ALA A 32 1.00 -9.53 -12.23
C ALA A 32 -0.39 -9.29 -12.83
N GLY A 33 -0.48 -8.36 -13.78
CA GLY A 33 -1.74 -7.96 -14.44
C GLY A 33 -2.50 -6.83 -13.75
N LYS A 34 -2.11 -6.43 -12.53
CA LYS A 34 -2.68 -5.26 -11.84
C LYS A 34 -1.98 -3.97 -12.21
N LEU A 35 -2.61 -2.84 -11.89
CA LEU A 35 -2.00 -1.52 -12.03
C LEU A 35 -0.70 -1.45 -11.21
N ALA A 36 0.33 -0.87 -11.82
CA ALA A 36 1.59 -0.58 -11.15
C ALA A 36 1.46 0.69 -10.27
N ASP A 37 0.62 0.59 -9.25
CA ASP A 37 0.42 1.58 -8.18
C ASP A 37 1.15 1.09 -6.92
N LEU A 38 2.29 1.69 -6.61
CA LEU A 38 3.20 1.24 -5.57
C LEU A 38 3.72 2.42 -4.74
N VAL A 39 4.04 2.16 -3.47
CA VAL A 39 4.79 3.06 -2.60
C VAL A 39 5.98 2.29 -2.04
N VAL A 40 7.17 2.87 -2.15
CA VAL A 40 8.42 2.36 -1.57
C VAL A 40 8.70 3.16 -0.31
N LEU A 41 8.99 2.46 0.79
CA LEU A 41 9.24 3.05 2.10
C LEU A 41 10.69 2.81 2.53
N GLY A 42 11.27 3.77 3.24
CA GLY A 42 12.62 3.66 3.82
C GLY A 42 12.64 2.84 5.12
N SER A 43 11.49 2.70 5.76
CA SER A 43 11.31 2.05 7.06
C SER A 43 10.22 0.99 6.99
N ASP A 44 10.33 -0.06 7.82
CA ASP A 44 9.40 -1.21 7.83
C ASP A 44 8.06 -0.87 8.52
N PRO A 45 6.94 -0.77 7.78
CA PRO A 45 5.63 -0.41 8.34
C PRO A 45 4.97 -1.54 9.13
N THR A 46 5.49 -2.78 9.06
CA THR A 46 4.96 -3.90 9.85
C THR A 46 5.36 -3.83 11.32
N ARG A 47 6.44 -3.09 11.62
CA ARG A 47 6.93 -2.83 12.98
C ARG A 47 6.27 -1.62 13.62
N ASP A 48 5.98 -0.59 12.83
CA ASP A 48 5.29 0.62 13.26
C ASP A 48 4.56 1.27 12.08
N ILE A 49 3.23 1.39 12.19
CA ILE A 49 2.40 1.94 11.12
C ILE A 49 2.76 3.39 10.76
N ARG A 50 3.43 4.13 11.67
CA ARG A 50 3.89 5.51 11.42
C ARG A 50 4.96 5.58 10.34
N HIS A 51 5.70 4.48 10.09
CA HIS A 51 6.69 4.38 9.01
C HIS A 51 6.09 4.52 7.61
N LEU A 52 4.76 4.45 7.44
CA LEU A 52 4.08 4.81 6.19
C LEU A 52 4.39 6.25 5.71
N ARG A 53 4.92 7.12 6.59
CA ARG A 53 5.33 8.49 6.24
C ARG A 53 6.75 8.58 5.68
N ASP A 54 7.57 7.56 5.85
CA ASP A 54 8.94 7.50 5.34
C ASP A 54 8.94 7.00 3.88
N ILE A 55 8.32 7.79 3.00
CA ILE A 55 8.15 7.44 1.59
C ILE A 55 9.40 7.82 0.82
N VAL A 56 10.00 6.83 0.14
CA VAL A 56 11.16 6.99 -0.76
C VAL A 56 10.72 7.22 -2.20
N GLN A 57 9.69 6.51 -2.66
CA GLN A 57 9.17 6.65 -4.03
C GLN A 57 7.69 6.24 -4.09
N VAL A 58 6.95 6.87 -4.99
CA VAL A 58 5.57 6.59 -5.39
C VAL A 58 5.57 6.34 -6.90
N ILE A 59 4.99 5.23 -7.28
CA ILE A 59 4.74 4.82 -8.66
C ILE A 59 3.23 4.79 -8.84
N LYS A 60 2.72 5.44 -9.88
CA LYS A 60 1.30 5.46 -10.24
C LYS A 60 1.15 5.11 -11.71
N GLY A 61 0.41 4.05 -12.02
CA GLY A 61 0.25 3.54 -13.37
C GLY A 61 1.58 3.28 -14.07
N GLY A 62 2.60 2.82 -13.32
CA GLY A 62 3.95 2.57 -13.85
C GLY A 62 4.82 3.81 -14.03
N ARG A 63 4.35 5.00 -13.64
CA ARG A 63 5.11 6.26 -13.70
C ARG A 63 5.56 6.70 -12.32
N LEU A 64 6.79 7.16 -12.20
CA LEU A 64 7.29 7.81 -10.98
C LEU A 64 6.61 9.17 -10.83
N VAL A 65 5.93 9.42 -9.69
CA VAL A 65 5.13 10.65 -9.47
C VAL A 65 5.47 11.41 -8.18
N GLY A 66 6.38 10.88 -7.37
CA GLY A 66 6.93 11.48 -6.15
C GLY A 66 7.67 10.39 -5.37
N PRO A 67 8.22 10.65 -4.18
CA PRO A 67 9.55 11.24 -3.96
C PRO A 67 10.73 10.45 -4.60
N ARG A 68 11.96 10.95 -4.39
CA ARG A 68 13.24 10.35 -4.80
C ARG A 68 14.03 9.97 -3.57
#